data_AF-A0A5K1AMN5-F1
#
_entry.id   AF-A0A5K1AMN5-F1
#
_cell.length_a   1.000
_cell.length_b   1.000
_cell.length_c   1.000
_cell.angle_alpha   90.00
_cell.angle_beta   90.00
_cell.angle_gamma   90.00
#
_symmetry.space_group_name_H-M   'P 1'
#
loop_
_entity.id
_entity.type
_entity.pdbx_description
1 polymer ?
#
loop_
_entity_poly.entity_id
_entity_poly.type
_entity_poly.pdbx_seq_one_letter_code
_entity_poly.pdbx_strand_id
1 'polypeptide(L)' 'VIDPTYKEEAVMGGRMTVTINANGDVCAIQKAGGQGVLQSEIMQCMRIASVKSVDITNKIKNA' A
#
# COMPACT_ATOMS: atom_id res chain seq x y z
N VAL A 1 -2.20 -2.63 8.49
CA VAL A 1 -1.15 -1.68 8.93
C VAL A 1 -0.39 -1.22 7.70
N ILE A 2 -0.03 0.07 7.61
CA ILE A 2 0.76 0.64 6.52
C ILE A 2 2.13 0.97 7.09
N ASP A 3 3.19 0.69 6.33
CA ASP A 3 4.59 0.85 6.75
C ASP A 3 4.92 0.07 8.04
N PRO A 4 4.76 -1.27 8.04
CA PRO A 4 4.99 -2.09 9.22
C PRO A 4 6.46 -2.04 9.66
N THR A 5 6.68 -1.97 10.96
CA THR A 5 7.99 -2.17 11.57
C THR A 5 8.44 -3.62 11.47
N TYR A 6 9.75 -3.87 11.62
CA TYR A 6 10.31 -5.23 11.59
C TYR A 6 9.57 -6.24 12.50
N LYS A 7 9.16 -5.82 13.71
CA LYS A 7 8.43 -6.68 14.64
C LYS A 7 7.01 -7.01 14.15
N GLU A 8 6.33 -6.04 13.51
CA GLU A 8 5.02 -6.27 12.89
C GLU A 8 5.14 -7.18 11.67
N GLU A 9 6.24 -7.05 10.91
CA GLU A 9 6.52 -7.95 9.79
C GLU A 9 6.80 -9.39 10.23
N ALA A 10 7.47 -9.58 11.37
CA ALA A 10 7.77 -10.91 11.88
C ALA A 10 6.52 -11.73 12.27
N VAL A 11 5.40 -11.06 12.55
CA VAL A 11 4.15 -11.70 13.02
C VAL A 11 3.00 -11.64 12.01
N MET A 12 3.17 -10.99 10.85
CA MET A 12 2.09 -10.85 9.87
C MET A 12 1.78 -12.18 9.16
N GLY A 13 0.49 -12.44 8.91
CA GLY A 13 0.04 -13.61 8.12
C GLY A 13 0.16 -13.42 6.60
N GLY A 14 0.38 -12.18 6.15
CA GLY A 14 0.61 -11.84 4.75
C GLY A 14 0.60 -10.34 4.52
N ARG A 15 1.07 -9.92 3.34
CA ARG A 15 1.12 -8.51 2.94
C ARG A 15 0.50 -8.28 1.57
N MET A 16 0.11 -7.04 1.32
CA MET A 16 -0.31 -6.54 0.02
C MET A 16 0.47 -5.27 -0.30
N THR A 17 1.02 -5.19 -1.50
CA THR A 17 1.72 -4.01 -2.03
C THR A 17 0.91 -3.43 -3.17
N VAL A 18 0.74 -2.11 -3.17
CA VAL A 18 0.09 -1.36 -4.25
C VAL A 18 1.07 -0.28 -4.70
N THR A 19 1.34 -0.22 -6.00
CA THR A 19 2.21 0.78 -6.62
C THR A 19 1.34 1.79 -7.34
N ILE A 20 1.51 3.07 -7.02
CA ILE A 20 0.74 4.18 -7.58
C ILE A 20 1.69 5.26 -8.09
N ASN A 21 1.41 5.81 -9.27
CA ASN A 21 2.19 6.90 -9.85
C ASN A 21 1.78 8.27 -9.28
N ALA A 22 2.48 9.34 -9.69
CA ALA A 22 2.19 10.71 -9.25
C ALA A 22 0.84 11.27 -9.73
N ASN A 23 0.22 10.65 -10.73
CA ASN A 23 -1.11 11.02 -11.25
C ASN A 23 -2.25 10.30 -10.48
N GLY A 24 -1.91 9.35 -9.60
CA GLY A 24 -2.88 8.56 -8.85
C GLY A 24 -3.29 7.24 -9.53
N ASP A 25 -2.67 6.87 -10.65
CA ASP A 25 -2.95 5.61 -11.35
C ASP A 25 -2.24 4.43 -10.71
N VAL A 26 -2.92 3.29 -10.66
CA VAL A 26 -2.34 2.02 -10.18
C VAL A 26 -1.46 1.40 -11.27
N CYS A 27 -0.19 1.19 -10.95
CA CYS A 27 0.77 0.54 -11.86
C CYS A 27 0.92 -0.95 -11.59
N ALA A 28 0.83 -1.37 -10.32
CA ALA A 28 0.99 -2.77 -9.94
C ALA A 28 0.29 -3.07 -8.61
N ILE A 29 -0.16 -4.31 -8.45
CA ILE A 29 -0.72 -4.83 -7.20
C ILE A 29 -0.12 -6.22 -7.00
N GLN A 30 0.40 -6.48 -5.80
CA GLN A 30 0.95 -7.77 -5.44
C GLN A 30 0.45 -8.17 -4.05
N LYS A 31 -0.22 -9.32 -3.96
CA LYS A 31 -0.53 -9.96 -2.68
C LYS A 31 0.45 -11.11 -2.48
N ALA A 32 1.23 -11.03 -1.40
CA ALA A 32 2.15 -12.10 -0.99
C ALA A 32 1.63 -12.77 0.30
N GLY A 33 1.90 -14.07 0.45
CA GLY A 33 1.38 -14.90 1.54
C GLY A 33 0.00 -15.49 1.22
N GLY A 34 -0.30 -16.67 1.76
CA GLY A 34 -1.47 -17.50 1.41
C GLY A 34 -2.79 -17.09 2.05
N GLN A 35 -2.91 -15.86 2.57
CA GLN A 35 -4.12 -15.38 3.24
C GLN A 35 -5.03 -14.65 2.26
N GLY A 36 -6.29 -15.11 2.15
CA GLY A 36 -7.33 -14.47 1.36
C GLY A 36 -7.70 -13.09 1.91
N VAL A 37 -8.05 -12.18 1.01
CA VAL A 37 -8.46 -10.81 1.33
C VAL A 37 -9.72 -10.49 0.54
N LEU A 38 -10.69 -9.83 1.17
CA LEU A 38 -11.92 -9.46 0.49
C LEU A 38 -11.65 -8.33 -0.51
N GLN A 39 -12.35 -8.35 -1.65
CA GLN A 39 -12.22 -7.30 -2.65
C GLN A 39 -12.49 -5.89 -2.07
N SER A 40 -13.46 -5.77 -1.15
CA SER A 40 -13.78 -4.51 -0.48
C SER A 40 -12.60 -3.94 0.30
N GLU A 41 -11.80 -4.80 0.96
CA GLU A 41 -10.60 -4.42 1.69
C GLU A 41 -9.50 -3.96 0.73
N ILE A 42 -9.34 -4.65 -0.41
CA ILE A 42 -8.40 -4.23 -1.47
C ILE A 42 -8.75 -2.83 -1.96
N MET A 43 -10.03 -2.57 -2.27
CA MET A 43 -10.51 -1.27 -2.74
C MET A 43 -10.37 -0.17 -1.68
N GLN A 44 -10.49 -0.52 -0.40
CA GLN A 44 -10.20 0.42 0.69
C GLN A 44 -8.71 0.76 0.74
N CYS A 45 -7.82 -0.23 0.69
CA CYS A 45 -6.38 -0.03 0.66
C CYS A 45 -5.93 0.81 -0.53
N MET A 46 -6.52 0.61 -1.72
CA MET A 46 -6.22 1.42 -2.91
C MET A 46 -6.54 2.90 -2.71
N ARG A 47 -7.68 3.22 -2.11
CA ARG A 47 -8.06 4.62 -1.81
C ARG A 47 -7.06 5.26 -0.85
N ILE A 48 -6.63 4.52 0.17
CA ILE A 48 -5.63 5.02 1.13
C ILE A 48 -4.27 5.22 0.44
N ALA A 49 -3.84 4.27 -0.38
CA ALA A 49 -2.58 4.35 -1.11
C ALA A 49 -2.55 5.55 -2.07
N SER A 50 -3.67 5.85 -2.73
CA SER A 50 -3.79 6.99 -3.65
C SER A 50 -3.61 8.33 -2.93
N VAL A 51 -4.20 8.50 -1.74
CA VAL A 51 -3.97 9.72 -0.94
C VAL A 51 -2.52 9.78 -0.46
N LYS A 52 -1.95 8.65 -0.02
CA LYS A 52 -0.57 8.61 0.48
C LYS A 52 0.49 8.85 -0.60
N SER A 53 0.25 8.45 -1.85
CA SER A 53 1.20 8.71 -2.94
C SER A 53 1.34 10.22 -3.21
N VAL A 54 0.25 10.99 -3.08
CA VAL A 54 0.29 12.46 -3.20
C VAL A 54 1.12 13.08 -2.07
N ASP A 55 0.87 12.68 -0.82
CA ASP A 55 1.64 13.15 0.34
C ASP A 55 3.14 12.89 0.16
N ILE A 56 3.51 11.67 -0.24
CA ILE A 56 4.92 11.27 -0.43
C ILE A 56 5.54 12.03 -1.60
N THR A 57 4.82 12.18 -2.72
CA THR A 57 5.30 12.94 -3.88
C THR A 57 5.59 14.39 -3.51
N ASN A 58 4.73 15.01 -2.70
CA ASN A 58 4.94 16.37 -2.21
C ASN A 58 6.14 16.48 -1.28
N LYS A 59 6.33 15.51 -0.37
CA LYS A 59 7.53 15.45 0.49
C LYS A 59 8.81 15.35 -0.32
N ILE A 60 8.82 14.55 -1.39
CA ILE A 60 9.99 14.42 -2.29
C ILE A 60 10.25 15.72 -3.05
N LYS A 61 9.21 16.40 -3.54
CA LYS A 61 9.36 17.68 -4.26
C LYS A 61 9.88 18.83 -3.38
N ASN A 62 9.66 18.75 -2.07
CA ASN A 62 10.02 19.78 -1.09
C ASN A 62 11.27 19.42 -0.26
N ALA A 63 11.97 18.34 -0.61
CA ALA A 63 13.23 17.92 0.02
C ALA A 63 14.43 18.61 -0.63
#